data_AF-A0A5Q4FZR5-F1
#
_entry.id   AF-A0A5Q4FZR5-F1
#
_cell.length_a   1.000
_cell.length_b   1.000
_cell.length_c   1.000
_cell.angle_alpha   90.00
_cell.angle_beta   90.00
_cell.angle_gamma   90.00
#
_symmetry.space_group_name_H-M   'P 1'
#
loop_
_entity.id
_entity.type
_entity.pdbx_description
1 polymer ?
#
loop_
_entity_poly.entity_id
_entity_poly.type
_entity_poly.pdbx_seq_one_letter_code
_entity_poly.pdbx_strand_id
1 'polypeptide(L)'
;MRLRATLDQVFLTPRPGTVEVLLVWERESGRRERETLHLAVADAAAAASLLGATLARRPDVASVARCRLRLAGPNALRDDRGLQGALSDAFRAERRRPEGS
;
A
#
# COMPACT_ATOMS: atom_id res chain seq x y z
N MET A 1 1.04 -5.90 -23.15
CA MET A 1 -0.10 -6.23 -22.26
C MET A 1 0.44 -6.38 -20.85
N ARG A 2 0.35 -5.36 -19.99
CA ARG A 2 0.90 -5.43 -18.62
C ARG A 2 -0.13 -6.13 -17.73
N LEU A 3 0.23 -7.31 -17.20
CA LEU A 3 -0.64 -8.16 -16.37
C LEU A 3 -1.22 -7.35 -15.20
N ARG A 4 -2.55 -7.34 -15.09
CA ARG A 4 -3.31 -6.69 -14.02
C ARG A 4 -3.07 -7.45 -12.70
N ALA A 5 -2.07 -7.04 -11.93
CA ALA A 5 -1.89 -7.55 -10.58
C ALA A 5 -2.85 -6.83 -9.63
N THR A 6 -3.52 -7.57 -8.75
CA THR A 6 -4.35 -6.97 -7.71
C THR A 6 -3.57 -6.95 -6.40
N LEU A 7 -3.61 -5.84 -5.67
CA LEU A 7 -3.01 -5.77 -4.35
C LEU A 7 -3.85 -6.58 -3.35
N ASP A 8 -3.33 -7.71 -2.89
CA ASP A 8 -3.99 -8.57 -1.89
C ASP A 8 -3.70 -8.07 -0.48
N GLN A 9 -2.41 -7.87 -0.14
CA GLN A 9 -1.99 -7.51 1.22
C GLN A 9 -0.90 -6.45 1.24
N VAL A 10 -0.92 -5.66 2.29
CA VAL A 10 0.13 -4.69 2.64
C VAL A 10 0.53 -4.98 4.07
N PHE A 11 1.82 -5.15 4.32
CA PHE A 11 2.37 -5.22 5.67
C PHE A 11 3.22 -3.99 5.92
N LEU A 12 2.96 -3.31 7.03
CA LEU A 12 3.76 -2.18 7.49
C LEU A 12 4.55 -2.61 8.72
N THR A 13 5.86 -2.41 8.68
CA THR A 13 6.76 -2.68 9.78
C THR A 13 7.45 -1.38 10.17
N PRO A 14 7.00 -0.70 11.24
CA PRO A 14 7.65 0.49 11.74
C PRO A 14 9.09 0.19 12.18
N ARG A 15 10.02 1.03 11.76
CA ARG A 15 11.42 1.05 12.19
C ARG A 15 11.78 2.47 12.64
N PRO A 16 12.88 2.68 13.37
CA PRO A 16 13.32 4.03 13.68
C PRO A 16 13.54 4.87 12.41
N GLY A 17 12.74 5.93 12.22
CA GLY A 17 12.84 6.87 11.11
C GLY A 17 12.39 6.36 9.73
N THR A 18 11.87 5.14 9.63
CA THR A 18 11.41 4.56 8.36
C THR A 18 10.30 3.53 8.61
N VAL A 19 9.48 3.28 7.59
CA VAL A 19 8.53 2.18 7.59
C VAL A 19 8.87 1.26 6.44
N GLU A 20 9.21 0.01 6.76
CA GLU A 20 9.35 -1.05 5.78
C GLU A 20 7.96 -1.53 5.37
N VAL A 21 7.72 -1.64 4.07
CA VAL A 21 6.44 -2.02 3.50
C VAL A 21 6.61 -3.23 2.62
N LEU A 22 5.87 -4.29 2.91
CA LEU A 22 5.77 -5.47 2.03
C LEU A 22 4.41 -5.46 1.33
N LEU A 23 4.43 -5.35 0.02
CA LEU A 23 3.27 -5.50 -0.85
C LEU A 23 3.18 -6.94 -1.33
N VAL A 24 1.99 -7.51 -1.25
CA VAL A 24 1.67 -8.83 -1.81
C VAL A 24 0.67 -8.63 -2.93
N TRP A 25 1.12 -8.98 -4.13
CA TRP A 25 0.36 -8.90 -5.36
C TRP A 25 -0.17 -10.29 -5.72
N GLU A 26 -1.41 -10.35 -6.18
CA GLU A 26 -2.00 -11.54 -6.79
C GLU A 26 -2.15 -11.32 -8.29
N ARG A 27 -1.50 -12.18 -9.08
CA ARG A 27 -1.64 -12.21 -10.55
C ARG A 27 -2.92 -12.93 -10.95
N GLU A 28 -3.39 -12.71 -12.17
CA GLU A 28 -4.54 -13.43 -12.74
C GLU A 28 -4.36 -14.96 -12.74
N SER A 29 -3.12 -15.46 -12.77
CA SER A 29 -2.80 -16.89 -12.65
C SER A 29 -2.89 -17.45 -11.22
N GLY A 30 -3.24 -16.63 -10.22
CA GLY A 30 -3.22 -16.98 -8.79
C GLY A 30 -1.81 -16.98 -8.16
N ARG A 31 -0.76 -16.70 -8.94
CA ARG A 31 0.60 -16.57 -8.40
C ARG A 31 0.70 -15.31 -7.55
N ARG A 32 1.32 -15.46 -6.38
CA ARG A 32 1.68 -14.33 -5.50
C ARG A 32 3.07 -13.80 -5.79
N GLU A 33 3.17 -12.48 -5.88
CA GLU A 33 4.43 -11.76 -5.97
C GLU A 33 4.57 -10.82 -4.79
N ARG A 34 5.82 -10.58 -4.38
CA ARG A 34 6.16 -9.77 -3.22
C ARG A 34 7.08 -8.64 -3.65
N GLU A 35 6.78 -7.44 -3.18
CA GLU A 35 7.58 -6.25 -3.42
C GLU A 35 7.79 -5.53 -2.08
N THR A 36 9.05 -5.27 -1.74
CA THR A 36 9.41 -4.56 -0.51
C THR A 36 9.85 -3.13 -0.82
N LEU A 37 9.28 -2.17 -0.11
CA LEU A 37 9.60 -0.74 -0.19
C LEU A 37 10.04 -0.24 1.18
N HIS A 38 10.83 0.82 1.21
CA HIS A 38 11.20 1.52 2.45
C HIS A 38 10.77 2.98 2.32
N LEU A 39 9.92 3.44 3.24
CA LEU A 39 9.39 4.79 3.24
C LEU A 39 10.00 5.57 4.40
N ALA A 40 10.76 6.62 4.09
CA ALA A 40 11.35 7.52 5.09
C ALA A 40 10.26 8.44 5.69
N VAL A 41 9.41 7.86 6.53
CA VAL A 41 8.29 8.53 7.21
C VAL A 41 8.28 8.17 8.69
N ALA A 42 7.68 9.05 9.50
CA ALA A 42 7.72 8.94 10.96
C ALA A 42 6.86 7.80 11.52
N ASP A 43 5.75 7.45 10.86
CA ASP A 43 4.80 6.47 11.35
C ASP A 43 4.04 5.73 10.24
N ALA A 44 3.27 4.71 10.64
CA ALA A 44 2.50 3.87 9.73
C ALA A 44 1.35 4.59 9.02
N ALA A 45 0.77 5.65 9.59
CA ALA A 45 -0.31 6.40 8.96
C ALA A 45 0.22 7.28 7.82
N ALA A 46 1.37 7.92 8.04
CA ALA A 46 2.12 8.61 7.00
C ALA A 46 2.56 7.63 5.90
N ALA A 47 3.04 6.44 6.27
CA ALA A 47 3.41 5.39 5.32
C ALA A 47 2.20 4.94 4.47
N ALA A 48 1.05 4.67 5.09
CA ALA A 48 -0.17 4.26 4.40
C ALA A 48 -0.63 5.32 3.38
N SER A 49 -0.63 6.60 3.78
CA SER A 49 -1.00 7.72 2.92
C SER A 49 -0.02 7.87 1.74
N LEU A 50 1.29 7.90 2.01
CA LEU A 50 2.32 8.02 0.98
C LEU A 50 2.28 6.85 0.00
N LEU A 51 2.11 5.63 0.52
CA LEU A 51 1.96 4.44 -0.30
C LEU A 51 0.73 4.54 -1.21
N GLY A 52 -0.43 4.92 -0.66
CA GLY A 52 -1.66 5.09 -1.44
C GLY A 52 -1.47 6.05 -2.62
N ALA A 53 -0.88 7.22 -2.39
CA ALA A 53 -0.55 8.18 -3.45
C ALA A 53 0.47 7.62 -4.46
N THR A 54 1.48 6.88 -3.99
CA THR A 54 2.50 6.26 -4.86
C THR A 54 1.89 5.20 -5.77
N LEU A 55 1.02 4.35 -5.22
CA LEU A 55 0.32 3.31 -5.97
C LEU A 55 -0.69 3.91 -6.96
N ALA A 56 -1.30 5.05 -6.66
CA ALA A 56 -2.20 5.74 -7.60
C ALA A 56 -1.49 6.21 -8.86
N ARG A 57 -0.21 6.55 -8.78
CA ARG A 57 0.63 6.93 -9.94
C ARG A 57 1.11 5.73 -10.75
N ARG A 58 0.90 4.50 -10.27
CA ARG A 58 1.25 3.28 -10.99
C ARG A 58 0.17 2.89 -12.00
N PRO A 59 0.50 2.76 -13.30
CA PRO A 59 -0.48 2.40 -14.33
C PRO A 59 -0.97 0.95 -14.23
N ASP A 60 -0.21 0.08 -13.57
CA ASP A 60 -0.53 -1.33 -13.35
C ASP A 60 -1.44 -1.58 -12.13
N VAL A 61 -1.74 -0.55 -11.34
CA VAL A 61 -2.55 -0.67 -10.11
C VAL A 61 -3.92 -0.03 -10.30
N ALA A 62 -4.94 -0.86 -10.56
CA ALA A 62 -6.30 -0.39 -10.79
C ALA A 62 -7.02 0.05 -9.49
N SER A 63 -6.78 -0.65 -8.38
CA SER A 63 -7.44 -0.38 -7.11
C SER A 63 -6.65 -0.97 -5.95
N VAL A 64 -6.84 -0.37 -4.78
CA VAL A 64 -6.29 -0.81 -3.48
C VAL A 64 -7.38 -1.04 -2.44
N ALA A 65 -8.66 -0.80 -2.77
CA ALA A 65 -9.75 -0.77 -1.79
C ALA A 65 -9.99 -2.11 -1.07
N ARG A 66 -9.62 -3.23 -1.70
CA ARG A 66 -9.82 -4.58 -1.17
C ARG A 66 -8.60 -5.16 -0.46
N CYS A 67 -7.46 -4.46 -0.44
CA CYS A 67 -6.27 -5.01 0.19
C CYS A 67 -6.43 -5.08 1.71
N ARG A 68 -5.88 -6.12 2.34
CA ARG A 68 -5.71 -6.16 3.79
C ARG A 68 -4.44 -5.44 4.18
N LEU A 69 -4.56 -4.40 5.00
CA LEU A 69 -3.40 -3.71 5.56
C LEU A 69 -3.15 -4.22 6.97
N ARG A 70 -1.94 -4.73 7.20
CA ARG A 70 -1.51 -5.34 8.44
C ARG A 70 -0.34 -4.58 9.02
N LEU A 71 -0.42 -4.23 10.30
CA LEU A 71 0.66 -3.56 11.02
C LEU A 71 1.42 -4.58 11.87
N ALA A 72 2.74 -4.58 11.76
CA ALA A 72 3.62 -5.33 12.65
C ALA A 72 3.69 -4.61 14.00
N GLY A 73 3.22 -5.30 15.04
CA GLY A 73 3.45 -4.94 16.43
C GLY A 73 4.49 -5.86 17.09
N PRO A 74 4.81 -5.61 18.37
CA PRO A 74 5.86 -6.34 19.09
C PRO A 74 5.73 -7.87 19.06
N ASN A 75 4.50 -8.39 19.02
CA ASN A 75 4.24 -9.83 19.13
C ASN A 75 3.25 -10.37 18.08
N ALA A 76 2.69 -9.51 17.21
CA ALA A 76 1.63 -9.93 16.30
C ALA A 76 1.49 -9.02 15.07
N LEU A 77 0.95 -9.59 14.00
CA LEU A 77 0.44 -8.86 12.84
C LEU A 77 -1.05 -8.66 12.99
N ARG A 78 -1.48 -7.40 13.07
CA ARG A 78 -2.90 -7.05 13.19
C ARG A 78 -3.40 -6.36 11.94
N ASP A 79 -4.62 -6.71 11.51
CA ASP A 79 -5.30 -5.98 10.46
C ASP A 79 -5.72 -4.60 11.01
N ASP A 80 -5.44 -3.54 10.25
CA ASP A 80 -5.70 -2.17 10.69
C ASP A 80 -6.57 -1.45 9.65
N ARG A 81 -7.87 -1.33 9.98
CA ARG A 81 -8.88 -0.70 9.11
C ARG A 81 -8.66 0.80 8.95
N GLY A 82 -8.11 1.47 9.97
CA GLY A 82 -7.81 2.90 9.90
C GLY A 82 -6.71 3.18 8.87
N LEU A 83 -5.63 2.40 8.93
CA LEU A 83 -4.55 2.48 7.95
C LEU A 83 -5.01 2.05 6.54
N GLN A 84 -5.85 1.02 6.43
CA GLN A 84 -6.46 0.64 5.14
C GLN A 84 -7.29 1.79 4.54
N GLY A 85 -8.04 2.51 5.38
CA GLY A 85 -8.79 3.71 5.01
C GLY A 85 -7.86 4.81 4.50
N ALA A 86 -6.84 5.18 5.28
CA ALA A 86 -5.85 6.20 4.91
C ALA A 86 -5.18 5.90 3.56
N LEU A 87 -4.79 4.64 3.33
CA LEU A 87 -4.24 4.20 2.05
C LEU A 87 -5.23 4.39 0.90
N SER A 88 -6.48 3.96 1.10
CA SER A 88 -7.53 4.03 0.07
C SER A 88 -7.91 5.47 -0.26
N ASP A 89 -7.98 6.34 0.74
CA ASP A 89 -8.30 7.75 0.58
C ASP A 89 -7.19 8.50 -0.14
N ALA A 90 -5.94 8.28 0.24
CA ALA A 90 -4.79 8.86 -0.45
C ALA A 90 -4.70 8.40 -1.92
N PHE A 91 -4.96 7.12 -2.19
CA PHE A 91 -5.00 6.59 -3.57
C PHE A 91 -6.07 7.30 -4.41
N ARG A 92 -7.28 7.45 -3.87
CA ARG A 92 -8.39 8.12 -4.57
C ARG A 92 -8.13 9.61 -4.77
N ALA A 93 -7.59 10.28 -3.75
CA ALA A 93 -7.25 11.69 -3.82
C ALA A 93 -6.23 11.96 -4.93
N GLU A 94 -5.18 11.14 -5.00
CA GLU A 94 -4.16 11.27 -6.03
C GLU A 94 -4.70 10.97 -7.44
N ARG A 95 -5.55 9.94 -7.61
CA ARG A 95 -6.20 9.64 -8.91
C ARG A 95 -7.13 10.75 -9.40
N ARG A 96 -7.66 11.58 -8.50
CA ARG A 96 -8.56 12.70 -8.82
C ARG A 96 -7.80 13.99 -9.10
N ARG A 97 -6.51 14.07 -8.80
CA ARG A 97 -5.73 15.27 -9.10
C ARG A 97 -5.66 15.45 -10.61
N PRO A 98 -6.01 16.64 -11.14
CA PRO A 98 -5.76 16.94 -12.54
C PRO A 98 -4.24 16.92 -12.78
N GLU A 99 -3.81 16.27 -13.86
CA GLU A 99 -2.42 16.33 -14.28
C GLU A 99 -2.10 17.79 -14.71
N GLY A 100 -1.31 18.52 -13.91
CA GLY A 100 -0.80 19.85 -14.25
C GLY A 100 -1.16 20.97 -13.26
N SER A 101 -0.47 21.02 -12.12
CA SER A 101 -0.28 22.25 -11.34
C SER A 101 1.20 22.50 -11.13
#